data_AF-A0A382XYF0-F1
#
_entry.id   AF-A0A382XYF0-F1
#
_cell.length_a   1.000
_cell.length_b   1.000
_cell.length_c   1.000
_cell.angle_alpha   90.00
_cell.angle_beta   90.00
_cell.angle_gamma   90.00
#
_symmetry.space_group_name_H-M   'P 1'
#
loop_
_entity.id
_entity.type
_entity.pdbx_description
1 polymer ?
#
loop_
_entity_poly.entity_id
_entity_poly.type
_entity_poly.pdbx_seq_one_letter_code
_entity_poly.pdbx_strand_id
1 'polypeptide(L)'
;TIVSRPSIIDKISEIEMNSTNPTIETNQTILVIIGVERKYSEYDSKAIYNFVKEGGKVVLAGDSGYANSAFYGSQDIGVQWYPIKIGDCKPTTGDNTLIGNVAQDAGYADTNPSCKPARLYDSNHWDEDIHPKNNSIVIIDADIDRMNFEGQLMMSSPSAIKIQSNSNSEGLAYSTQEGFIDYNGNGQGDCTPRVSQPEVCDSESTYRDPEVWGDLAGLGAGVIAEANIGEGKVILISDTSIFTNLYYEKLDNKEFIVSMFEYLTDG
;
A
#
# COMPACT_ATOMS: atom_id res chain seq x y z
N THR A 1 18.38 -5.87 14.10
CA THR A 1 18.69 -7.16 13.45
C THR A 1 18.18 -7.13 12.02
N ILE A 2 18.99 -7.51 11.03
CA ILE A 2 18.52 -7.64 9.64
C ILE A 2 17.97 -9.06 9.48
N VAL A 3 16.68 -9.19 9.20
CA VAL A 3 16.01 -10.48 9.07
C VAL A 3 15.77 -10.80 7.60
N SER A 4 16.39 -11.88 7.10
CA SER A 4 16.30 -12.28 5.68
C SER A 4 15.01 -13.02 5.30
N ARG A 5 14.26 -13.51 6.29
CA ARG A 5 12.93 -14.12 6.13
C ARG A 5 12.03 -13.72 7.29
N PRO A 6 10.86 -13.12 7.07
CA PRO A 6 10.01 -12.61 8.15
C PRO A 6 9.70 -13.64 9.24
N SER A 7 9.48 -14.90 8.86
CA SER A 7 9.24 -16.00 9.80
C SER A 7 10.38 -16.32 10.78
N ILE A 8 11.57 -15.76 10.59
CA ILE A 8 12.65 -15.85 11.58
C ILE A 8 12.28 -15.07 12.85
N ILE A 9 11.46 -14.01 12.75
CA ILE A 9 11.01 -13.21 13.90
C ILE A 9 10.22 -14.11 14.86
N ASP A 10 9.21 -14.83 14.38
CA ASP A 10 8.44 -15.78 15.19
C ASP A 10 9.35 -16.77 15.90
N LYS A 11 10.36 -17.31 15.21
CA LYS A 11 11.28 -18.29 15.82
C LYS A 11 12.14 -17.67 16.92
N ILE A 12 12.60 -16.44 16.75
CA ILE A 12 13.37 -15.74 17.78
C ILE A 12 12.46 -15.47 18.98
N SER A 13 11.28 -14.90 18.74
CA SER A 13 10.30 -14.61 19.80
C SER A 13 9.85 -15.88 20.54
N GLU A 14 9.62 -16.99 19.86
CA GLU A 14 9.25 -18.27 20.47
C GLU A 14 10.37 -18.83 21.36
N ILE A 15 11.63 -18.79 20.89
CA ILE A 15 12.79 -19.25 21.66
C ILE A 15 13.00 -18.39 22.91
N GLU A 16 12.71 -17.09 22.81
CA GLU A 16 13.02 -16.10 23.85
C GLU A 16 11.81 -15.67 24.67
N MET A 17 10.66 -16.33 24.52
CA MET A 17 9.38 -15.95 25.14
C MET A 17 9.45 -15.81 26.68
N ASN A 18 10.38 -16.50 27.34
CA ASN A 18 10.63 -16.39 28.79
C ASN A 18 12.02 -15.84 29.13
N SER A 19 12.73 -15.30 28.14
CA SER A 19 14.02 -14.63 28.36
C SER A 19 13.81 -13.35 29.14
N THR A 20 14.69 -13.08 30.10
CA THR A 20 14.73 -11.80 30.81
C THR A 20 15.40 -10.69 29.99
N ASN A 21 16.07 -11.05 28.89
CA ASN A 21 16.68 -10.15 27.92
C ASN A 21 16.38 -10.70 26.52
N PRO A 22 15.17 -10.49 25.97
CA PRO A 22 14.86 -10.91 24.61
C PRO A 22 15.70 -10.10 23.60
N THR A 23 16.10 -10.74 22.50
CA THR A 23 16.78 -10.11 21.37
C THR A 23 15.85 -9.19 20.59
N ILE A 24 14.54 -9.48 20.61
CA ILE A 24 13.50 -8.67 19.97
C ILE A 24 12.43 -8.32 20.99
N GLU A 25 12.35 -7.04 21.35
CA GLU A 25 11.19 -6.48 22.05
C GLU A 25 10.18 -6.02 20.98
N THR A 26 9.15 -6.83 20.75
CA THR A 26 8.21 -6.66 19.62
C THR A 26 7.62 -5.25 19.55
N ASN A 27 7.11 -4.71 20.66
CA ASN A 27 6.51 -3.38 20.72
C ASN A 27 7.47 -2.19 20.51
N GLN A 28 8.78 -2.43 20.62
CA GLN A 28 9.84 -1.46 20.36
C GLN A 28 10.54 -1.71 19.02
N THR A 29 10.11 -2.72 18.26
CA THR A 29 10.75 -3.11 17.02
C THR A 29 9.94 -2.66 15.82
N ILE A 30 10.63 -2.04 14.85
CA ILE A 30 10.08 -1.76 13.53
C ILE A 30 10.68 -2.73 12.51
N LEU A 31 9.83 -3.46 11.80
CA LEU A 31 10.20 -4.28 10.67
C LEU A 31 10.00 -3.50 9.37
N VAL A 32 11.09 -3.29 8.63
CA VAL A 32 11.06 -2.60 7.34
C VAL A 32 11.19 -3.63 6.21
N ILE A 33 10.18 -3.68 5.34
CA ILE A 33 10.11 -4.58 4.18
C ILE A 33 10.02 -3.72 2.92
N ILE A 34 11.01 -3.82 2.05
CA ILE A 34 11.13 -3.03 0.82
C ILE A 34 11.35 -4.00 -0.33
N GLY A 35 10.51 -3.94 -1.37
CA GLY A 35 10.71 -4.69 -2.62
C GLY A 35 10.55 -6.20 -2.44
N VAL A 36 9.31 -6.67 -2.27
CA VAL A 36 9.00 -8.11 -2.10
C VAL A 36 9.13 -8.84 -3.44
N GLU A 37 10.35 -9.19 -3.83
CA GLU A 37 10.65 -9.84 -5.13
C GLU A 37 10.20 -11.31 -5.21
N ARG A 38 9.90 -11.93 -4.06
CA ARG A 38 9.40 -13.30 -4.00
C ARG A 38 8.18 -13.35 -3.11
N LYS A 39 7.14 -14.04 -3.61
CA LYS A 39 5.92 -14.29 -2.86
C LYS A 39 6.24 -14.92 -1.50
N TYR A 40 5.78 -14.29 -0.43
CA TYR A 40 5.80 -14.84 0.90
C TYR A 40 4.89 -16.05 1.00
N SER A 41 5.31 -17.04 1.78
CA SER A 41 4.46 -18.17 2.11
C SER A 41 3.36 -17.75 3.10
N GLU A 42 2.32 -18.57 3.25
CA GLU A 42 1.29 -18.33 4.26
C GLU A 42 1.87 -18.29 5.67
N TYR A 43 2.92 -19.08 5.90
CA TYR A 43 3.66 -19.07 7.15
C TYR A 43 4.40 -17.74 7.39
N ASP A 44 5.03 -17.18 6.36
CA ASP A 44 5.68 -15.86 6.47
C ASP A 44 4.65 -14.74 6.69
N SER A 45 3.53 -14.75 5.94
CA SER A 45 2.42 -13.81 6.11
C SER A 45 1.85 -13.86 7.53
N LYS A 46 1.62 -15.07 8.07
CA LYS A 46 1.16 -15.26 9.44
C LYS A 46 2.15 -14.76 10.48
N ALA A 47 3.45 -14.95 10.24
CA ALA A 47 4.49 -14.43 11.13
C ALA A 47 4.49 -12.89 11.19
N ILE A 48 4.43 -12.23 10.02
CA ILE A 48 4.33 -10.77 9.96
C ILE A 48 3.06 -10.30 10.67
N TYR A 49 1.91 -10.94 10.41
CA TYR A 49 0.64 -10.61 11.05
C TYR A 49 0.70 -10.74 12.58
N ASN A 50 1.27 -11.83 13.10
CA ASN A 50 1.41 -12.04 14.55
C ASN A 50 2.34 -11.01 15.18
N PHE A 51 3.48 -10.73 14.54
CA PHE A 51 4.41 -9.70 14.99
C PHE A 51 3.73 -8.34 15.15
N VAL A 52 2.92 -7.92 14.16
CA VAL A 52 2.16 -6.65 14.27
C VAL A 52 1.10 -6.75 15.36
N LYS A 53 0.33 -7.85 15.38
CA LYS A 53 -0.73 -8.05 16.37
C LYS A 53 -0.24 -7.93 17.82
N GLU A 54 1.00 -8.33 18.08
CA GLU A 54 1.69 -8.26 19.38
C GLU A 54 2.33 -6.88 19.70
N GLY A 55 2.03 -5.84 18.90
CA GLY A 55 2.54 -4.48 19.12
C GLY A 55 3.68 -4.07 18.19
N GLY A 56 4.16 -4.99 17.34
CA GLY A 56 5.18 -4.70 16.35
C GLY A 56 4.71 -3.70 15.31
N LYS A 57 5.64 -2.92 14.78
CA LYS A 57 5.37 -1.94 13.73
C LYS A 57 5.99 -2.41 12.42
N VAL A 58 5.27 -2.30 11.31
CA VAL A 58 5.78 -2.67 9.97
C VAL A 58 5.72 -1.49 9.03
N VAL A 59 6.80 -1.26 8.28
CA VAL A 59 6.80 -0.41 7.08
C VAL A 59 6.96 -1.33 5.88
N LEU A 60 5.97 -1.35 4.98
CA LEU A 60 5.95 -2.18 3.78
C LEU A 60 5.85 -1.31 2.53
N ALA A 61 6.92 -1.26 1.76
CA ALA A 61 6.96 -0.54 0.48
C ALA A 61 6.92 -1.52 -0.69
N GLY A 62 5.99 -1.28 -1.63
CA GLY A 62 5.75 -2.16 -2.77
C GLY A 62 5.28 -1.43 -4.02
N ASP A 63 6.13 -1.38 -5.04
CA ASP A 63 5.82 -0.94 -6.41
C ASP A 63 5.78 -2.11 -7.42
N SER A 64 6.27 -3.28 -6.98
CA SER A 64 6.58 -4.40 -7.85
C SER A 64 6.61 -5.70 -7.05
N GLY A 65 6.86 -6.81 -7.75
CA GLY A 65 6.92 -8.12 -7.12
C GLY A 65 5.59 -8.57 -6.51
N TYR A 66 5.60 -8.93 -5.23
CA TYR A 66 4.52 -9.65 -4.56
C TYR A 66 4.17 -9.04 -3.20
N ALA A 67 4.15 -7.71 -3.08
CA ALA A 67 3.93 -7.02 -1.80
C ALA A 67 2.62 -7.45 -1.09
N ASN A 68 1.54 -7.70 -1.86
CA ASN A 68 0.27 -8.24 -1.33
C ASN A 68 0.42 -9.61 -0.64
N SER A 69 1.51 -10.35 -0.88
CA SER A 69 1.75 -11.63 -0.18
C SER A 69 2.18 -11.47 1.28
N ALA A 70 2.49 -10.25 1.74
CA ALA A 70 2.79 -10.00 3.15
C ALA A 70 1.55 -10.12 4.06
N PHE A 71 0.37 -9.77 3.53
CA PHE A 71 -0.91 -9.81 4.25
C PHE A 71 -2.01 -10.26 3.28
N TYR A 72 -2.39 -11.53 3.34
CA TYR A 72 -3.41 -12.09 2.44
C TYR A 72 -4.20 -13.21 3.11
N GLY A 73 -5.36 -13.55 2.53
CA GLY A 73 -6.24 -14.59 3.06
C GLY A 73 -6.70 -14.25 4.48
N SER A 74 -6.44 -15.13 5.44
CA SER A 74 -6.82 -14.90 6.85
C SER A 74 -5.99 -13.82 7.57
N GLN A 75 -4.91 -13.34 6.93
CA GLN A 75 -4.04 -12.26 7.42
C GLN A 75 -4.35 -10.93 6.74
N ASP A 76 -5.44 -10.81 5.98
CA ASP A 76 -5.83 -9.55 5.36
C ASP A 76 -6.04 -8.46 6.43
N ILE A 77 -5.49 -7.28 6.15
CA ILE A 77 -5.47 -6.12 7.05
C ILE A 77 -6.41 -5.01 6.58
N GLY A 78 -7.12 -5.23 5.46
CA GLY A 78 -8.05 -4.26 4.89
C GLY A 78 -7.36 -3.18 4.06
N VAL A 79 -6.09 -3.36 3.70
CA VAL A 79 -5.38 -2.49 2.77
C VAL A 79 -4.36 -3.27 1.95
N GLN A 80 -4.35 -3.03 0.65
CA GLN A 80 -3.61 -3.82 -0.34
C GLN A 80 -3.25 -2.95 -1.54
N TRP A 81 -2.27 -3.37 -2.34
CA TRP A 81 -2.05 -2.78 -3.66
C TRP A 81 -3.07 -3.33 -4.66
N TYR A 82 -3.59 -2.47 -5.51
CA TYR A 82 -4.37 -2.88 -6.67
C TYR A 82 -3.54 -3.84 -7.54
N PRO A 83 -4.01 -5.06 -7.88
CA PRO A 83 -3.26 -5.96 -8.74
C PRO A 83 -3.44 -5.60 -10.22
N ILE A 84 -2.43 -5.90 -11.05
CA ILE A 84 -2.62 -5.96 -12.51
C ILE A 84 -3.71 -6.97 -12.86
N LYS A 85 -4.48 -6.74 -13.93
CA LYS A 85 -5.62 -7.57 -14.37
C LYS A 85 -5.31 -8.32 -15.67
N ILE A 86 -4.14 -8.96 -15.73
CA ILE A 86 -3.65 -9.70 -16.91
C ILE A 86 -3.52 -11.18 -16.57
N GLY A 87 -3.84 -12.06 -17.53
CA GLY A 87 -3.68 -13.52 -17.35
C GLY A 87 -4.44 -14.04 -16.13
N ASP A 88 -3.73 -14.75 -15.25
CA ASP A 88 -4.25 -15.35 -14.01
C ASP A 88 -4.54 -14.33 -12.89
N CYS A 89 -4.29 -13.04 -13.16
CA CYS A 89 -4.61 -11.93 -12.25
C CYS A 89 -5.91 -11.22 -12.61
N LYS A 90 -6.63 -11.72 -13.62
CA LYS A 90 -7.97 -11.24 -13.91
C LYS A 90 -8.92 -11.63 -12.78
N PRO A 91 -9.84 -10.72 -12.37
CA PRO A 91 -10.93 -11.05 -11.47
C PRO A 91 -11.61 -12.37 -11.86
N THR A 92 -11.66 -13.33 -10.94
CA THR A 92 -12.44 -14.55 -11.16
C THR A 92 -13.84 -14.28 -10.66
N THR A 93 -14.77 -14.02 -11.57
CA THR A 93 -16.20 -13.96 -11.22
C THR A 93 -16.60 -15.28 -10.55
N GLY A 94 -16.87 -15.28 -9.24
CA GLY A 94 -17.68 -16.34 -8.63
C GLY A 94 -17.21 -16.98 -7.33
N ASP A 95 -16.62 -16.26 -6.38
CA ASP A 95 -16.50 -16.80 -5.02
C ASP A 95 -17.81 -16.53 -4.24
N ASN A 96 -18.86 -17.32 -4.55
CA ASN A 96 -20.24 -17.19 -4.02
C ASN A 96 -20.38 -17.48 -2.51
N THR A 97 -19.30 -17.43 -1.74
CA THR A 97 -19.34 -17.59 -0.28
C THR A 97 -19.81 -16.29 0.37
N LEU A 98 -20.42 -16.35 1.56
CA LEU A 98 -20.82 -15.13 2.30
C LEU A 98 -19.66 -14.16 2.52
N ILE A 99 -18.44 -14.68 2.71
CA ILE A 99 -17.22 -13.88 2.86
C ILE A 99 -16.74 -13.36 1.49
N GLY A 100 -16.78 -14.19 0.46
CA GLY A 100 -16.44 -13.82 -0.92
C GLY A 100 -17.35 -12.74 -1.49
N ASN A 101 -18.66 -12.80 -1.21
CA ASN A 101 -19.62 -11.77 -1.62
C ASN A 101 -19.39 -10.45 -0.86
N VAL A 102 -19.13 -10.49 0.47
CA VAL A 102 -18.82 -9.27 1.24
C VAL A 102 -17.49 -8.66 0.82
N ALA A 103 -16.48 -9.49 0.55
CA ALA A 103 -15.22 -9.05 0.00
C ALA A 103 -15.40 -8.50 -1.42
N GLN A 104 -16.24 -9.11 -2.25
CA GLN A 104 -16.51 -8.67 -3.63
C GLN A 104 -17.32 -7.36 -3.67
N ASP A 105 -18.30 -7.21 -2.78
CA ASP A 105 -19.09 -5.99 -2.58
C ASP A 105 -18.22 -4.83 -2.05
N ALA A 106 -17.16 -5.14 -1.31
CA ALA A 106 -16.10 -4.20 -0.95
C ALA A 106 -15.00 -4.08 -2.03
N GLY A 107 -15.03 -4.94 -3.07
CA GLY A 107 -14.08 -5.00 -4.19
C GLY A 107 -12.74 -5.71 -3.92
N TYR A 108 -12.60 -6.45 -2.82
CA TYR A 108 -11.39 -7.16 -2.35
C TYR A 108 -11.33 -8.65 -2.68
N ALA A 109 -12.39 -9.25 -3.23
CA ALA A 109 -12.44 -10.70 -3.49
C ALA A 109 -11.42 -11.24 -4.54
N ASP A 110 -10.63 -10.37 -5.16
CA ASP A 110 -9.81 -10.69 -6.34
C ASP A 110 -8.31 -10.42 -6.18
N THR A 111 -7.74 -10.45 -4.97
CA THR A 111 -6.28 -10.25 -4.81
C THR A 111 -5.54 -11.57 -4.71
N ASN A 112 -5.20 -12.12 -5.88
CA ASN A 112 -4.21 -13.19 -5.97
C ASN A 112 -2.85 -12.63 -5.50
N PRO A 113 -2.26 -13.13 -4.38
CA PRO A 113 -1.01 -12.61 -3.82
C PRO A 113 0.21 -12.87 -4.72
N SER A 114 0.02 -13.58 -5.83
CA SER A 114 1.01 -13.81 -6.88
C SER A 114 0.94 -12.74 -7.98
N CYS A 115 0.04 -11.76 -7.87
CA CYS A 115 -0.11 -10.70 -8.85
C CYS A 115 0.67 -9.46 -8.45
N LYS A 116 1.34 -8.88 -9.45
CA LYS A 116 2.08 -7.64 -9.25
C LYS A 116 1.12 -6.47 -9.03
N PRO A 117 1.51 -5.48 -8.23
CA PRO A 117 0.81 -4.21 -8.15
C PRO A 117 0.65 -3.54 -9.53
N ALA A 118 -0.50 -2.92 -9.76
CA ALA A 118 -0.80 -2.07 -10.90
C ALA A 118 -0.21 -0.68 -10.66
N ARG A 119 0.40 -0.11 -11.71
CA ARG A 119 1.10 1.17 -11.63
C ARG A 119 0.11 2.32 -11.58
N LEU A 120 0.42 3.31 -10.77
CA LEU A 120 -0.21 4.60 -10.74
C LEU A 120 0.58 5.56 -11.62
N TYR A 121 -0.13 6.28 -12.48
CA TYR A 121 0.35 7.41 -13.23
C TYR A 121 -0.45 8.64 -12.79
N ASP A 122 0.24 9.76 -12.59
CA ASP A 122 -0.35 11.03 -12.21
C ASP A 122 0.54 12.12 -12.76
N SER A 123 -0.08 13.16 -13.33
CA SER A 123 0.62 14.31 -13.91
C SER A 123 0.61 15.52 -12.97
N ASN A 124 0.40 15.32 -11.67
CA ASN A 124 0.50 16.40 -10.69
C ASN A 124 1.84 17.14 -10.82
N HIS A 125 1.80 18.47 -10.72
CA HIS A 125 2.92 19.37 -10.99
C HIS A 125 3.53 19.26 -12.41
N TRP A 126 2.82 18.61 -13.34
CA TRP A 126 2.78 18.83 -14.80
C TRP A 126 3.84 19.76 -15.32
N ASP A 127 3.49 21.04 -15.23
CA ASP A 127 4.12 22.16 -15.89
C ASP A 127 5.17 22.87 -15.00
N GLU A 128 5.37 22.43 -13.77
CA GLU A 128 6.32 23.03 -12.83
C GLU A 128 7.75 22.49 -13.01
N ASP A 129 8.75 23.27 -12.60
CA ASP A 129 10.17 22.90 -12.73
C ASP A 129 10.57 21.71 -11.83
N ILE A 130 9.81 21.45 -10.77
CA ILE A 130 10.01 20.30 -9.87
C ILE A 130 9.70 18.97 -10.57
N HIS A 131 8.84 18.98 -11.59
CA HIS A 131 8.44 17.77 -12.29
C HIS A 131 9.39 17.47 -13.46
N PRO A 132 10.05 16.30 -13.49
CA PRO A 132 11.05 15.94 -14.50
C PRO A 132 10.48 15.60 -15.89
N LYS A 133 9.18 15.85 -16.12
CA LYS A 133 8.42 15.56 -17.35
C LYS A 133 8.58 14.10 -17.81
N ASN A 134 8.50 13.19 -16.85
CA ASN A 134 8.53 11.75 -17.07
C ASN A 134 7.25 11.15 -16.49
N ASN A 135 6.44 10.50 -17.32
CA ASN A 135 5.15 9.93 -16.91
C ASN A 135 5.27 8.87 -15.82
N SER A 136 6.44 8.25 -15.67
CA SER A 136 6.69 7.29 -14.59
C SER A 136 6.97 7.95 -13.25
N ILE A 137 7.12 9.28 -13.18
CA ILE A 137 7.36 10.00 -11.93
C ILE A 137 6.04 10.59 -11.48
N VAL A 138 5.74 10.41 -10.20
CA VAL A 138 4.52 10.92 -9.57
C VAL A 138 4.95 11.78 -8.38
N ILE A 139 4.38 12.98 -8.32
CA ILE A 139 4.56 13.90 -7.21
C ILE A 139 3.24 13.99 -6.43
N ILE A 140 3.31 13.78 -5.12
CA ILE A 140 2.15 13.76 -4.23
C ILE A 140 2.28 14.93 -3.27
N ASP A 141 1.26 15.78 -3.20
CA ASP A 141 1.09 16.71 -2.10
C ASP A 141 0.47 15.93 -0.93
N ALA A 142 1.23 15.78 0.15
CA ALA A 142 0.84 14.99 1.30
C ALA A 142 0.75 15.86 2.54
N ASP A 143 -0.40 15.77 3.21
CA ASP A 143 -0.66 16.35 4.52
C ASP A 143 -1.09 15.20 5.44
N ILE A 144 -0.20 14.82 6.36
CA ILE A 144 -0.33 13.66 7.24
C ILE A 144 -0.20 14.14 8.69
N ASP A 145 -1.31 14.64 9.24
CA ASP A 145 -1.41 15.18 10.60
C ASP A 145 -0.71 14.31 11.66
N ARG A 146 -0.96 12.99 11.64
CA ARG A 146 -0.42 12.05 12.65
C ARG A 146 1.10 11.88 12.59
N MET A 147 1.71 12.20 11.46
CA MET A 147 3.16 12.20 11.28
C MET A 147 3.74 13.63 11.39
N ASN A 148 2.89 14.65 11.64
CA ASN A 148 3.27 16.06 11.61
C ASN A 148 4.07 16.39 10.33
N PHE A 149 3.56 15.94 9.19
CA PHE A 149 4.21 16.07 7.90
C PHE A 149 3.27 16.76 6.92
N GLU A 150 3.71 17.87 6.34
CA GLU A 150 3.09 18.56 5.22
C GLU A 150 4.20 18.83 4.20
N GLY A 151 4.06 18.32 2.98
CA GLY A 151 5.10 18.45 1.96
C GLY A 151 4.83 17.64 0.70
N GLN A 152 5.83 17.59 -0.18
CA GLN A 152 5.73 16.93 -1.47
C GLN A 152 6.60 15.68 -1.53
N LEU A 153 6.03 14.57 -2.00
CA LEU A 153 6.72 13.30 -2.15
C LEU A 153 6.95 12.99 -3.63
N MET A 154 8.18 12.60 -4.00
CA MET A 154 8.50 12.19 -5.36
C MET A 154 8.78 10.69 -5.42
N MET A 155 8.00 9.97 -6.22
CA MET A 155 8.10 8.51 -6.39
C MET A 155 8.35 8.11 -7.84
N SER A 156 8.94 6.93 -8.04
CA SER A 156 9.36 6.41 -9.34
C SER A 156 8.61 5.15 -9.73
N SER A 157 7.48 5.33 -10.42
CA SER A 157 6.51 4.31 -10.82
C SER A 157 5.76 3.70 -9.64
N PRO A 158 5.10 4.54 -8.80
CA PRO A 158 4.35 4.04 -7.67
C PRO A 158 3.25 3.12 -8.13
N SER A 159 2.82 2.23 -7.24
CA SER A 159 1.59 1.46 -7.40
C SER A 159 0.40 2.15 -6.74
N ALA A 160 -0.80 1.74 -7.06
CA ALA A 160 -1.99 2.26 -6.38
C ALA A 160 -2.36 1.39 -5.16
N ILE A 161 -2.70 2.03 -4.04
CA ILE A 161 -3.21 1.38 -2.83
C ILE A 161 -4.73 1.47 -2.77
N LYS A 162 -5.32 0.35 -2.35
CA LYS A 162 -6.73 0.11 -2.17
C LYS A 162 -7.03 -0.11 -0.67
N ILE A 163 -8.00 0.61 -0.12
CA ILE A 163 -8.34 0.60 1.34
C ILE A 163 -9.79 0.17 1.57
N GLN A 164 -10.00 -0.85 2.40
CA GLN A 164 -11.29 -1.51 2.58
C GLN A 164 -12.22 -0.67 3.43
N SER A 165 -13.41 -0.41 2.89
CA SER A 165 -14.50 0.21 3.62
C SER A 165 -14.81 -0.60 4.88
N ASN A 166 -14.96 0.07 6.02
CA ASN A 166 -15.21 -0.54 7.33
C ASN A 166 -14.09 -1.47 7.84
N SER A 167 -12.85 -1.29 7.37
CA SER A 167 -11.68 -1.94 7.97
C SER A 167 -10.99 -1.04 9.00
N ASN A 168 -9.99 -1.56 9.70
CA ASN A 168 -9.11 -0.77 10.58
C ASN A 168 -7.96 -0.11 9.80
N SER A 169 -8.16 0.13 8.51
CA SER A 169 -7.19 0.75 7.62
C SER A 169 -7.68 2.10 7.09
N GLU A 170 -6.73 2.99 6.84
CA GLU A 170 -6.96 4.37 6.45
C GLU A 170 -5.90 4.81 5.44
N GLY A 171 -6.29 5.62 4.45
CA GLY A 171 -5.32 6.24 3.55
C GLY A 171 -4.79 7.53 4.16
N LEU A 172 -3.49 7.74 4.05
CA LEU A 172 -2.82 8.91 4.62
C LEU A 172 -2.44 9.93 3.55
N ALA A 173 -2.10 9.47 2.35
CA ALA A 173 -1.79 10.33 1.21
C ALA A 173 -2.37 9.74 -0.06
N TYR A 174 -2.74 10.61 -0.99
CA TYR A 174 -3.48 10.25 -2.20
C TYR A 174 -2.89 10.94 -3.43
N SER A 175 -3.02 10.31 -4.58
CA SER A 175 -2.84 10.96 -5.87
C SER A 175 -3.91 12.03 -6.11
N THR A 176 -3.77 12.79 -7.19
CA THR A 176 -4.83 13.62 -7.73
C THR A 176 -5.89 12.75 -8.41
N GLN A 177 -7.02 13.37 -8.77
CA GLN A 177 -8.09 12.73 -9.55
C GLN A 177 -7.81 12.70 -11.06
N GLU A 178 -6.70 13.29 -11.51
CA GLU A 178 -6.31 13.35 -12.92
C GLU A 178 -5.40 12.17 -13.32
N GLY A 179 -5.01 11.33 -12.35
CA GLY A 179 -4.21 10.13 -12.58
C GLY A 179 -5.00 8.91 -13.05
N PHE A 180 -4.28 7.84 -13.37
CA PHE A 180 -4.83 6.54 -13.69
C PHE A 180 -4.00 5.36 -13.15
N ILE A 181 -4.65 4.23 -12.91
CA ILE A 181 -4.10 2.96 -12.47
C ILE A 181 -4.08 2.01 -13.67
N ASP A 182 -2.89 1.70 -14.17
CA ASP A 182 -2.66 0.83 -15.33
C ASP A 182 -2.86 -0.65 -14.96
N TYR A 183 -4.12 -1.11 -15.02
CA TYR A 183 -4.48 -2.49 -14.72
C TYR A 183 -4.00 -3.44 -15.81
N ASN A 184 -3.95 -3.02 -17.06
CA ASN A 184 -3.64 -3.90 -18.19
C ASN A 184 -2.16 -3.85 -18.65
N GLY A 185 -1.35 -3.00 -18.04
CA GLY A 185 0.10 -2.90 -18.25
C GLY A 185 0.50 -2.23 -19.55
N ASN A 186 -0.39 -1.46 -20.20
CA ASN A 186 -0.11 -0.78 -21.47
C ASN A 186 0.47 0.64 -21.29
N GLY A 187 0.49 1.17 -20.06
CA GLY A 187 0.95 2.51 -19.72
C GLY A 187 0.04 3.65 -20.19
N GLN A 188 -1.22 3.38 -20.48
CA GLN A 188 -2.22 4.35 -20.95
C GLN A 188 -3.44 4.29 -20.04
N GLY A 189 -3.98 5.46 -19.66
CA GLY A 189 -5.22 5.52 -18.91
C GLY A 189 -6.40 5.18 -19.80
N ASP A 190 -6.84 3.92 -19.78
CA ASP A 190 -8.01 3.51 -20.55
C ASP A 190 -9.29 4.01 -19.88
N CYS A 191 -10.25 4.54 -20.66
CA CYS A 191 -11.63 4.77 -20.23
C CYS A 191 -12.58 3.83 -21.00
N THR A 192 -13.22 2.91 -20.27
CA THR A 192 -14.29 2.03 -20.69
C THR A 192 -15.53 2.52 -19.97
N PRO A 193 -16.43 3.24 -20.68
CA PRO A 193 -17.65 3.77 -20.11
C PRO A 193 -18.56 2.65 -19.57
N ARG A 194 -19.27 2.90 -18.46
CA ARG A 194 -20.39 2.04 -18.06
C ARG A 194 -21.47 2.03 -19.13
N VAL A 195 -22.04 0.85 -19.42
CA VAL A 195 -23.17 0.74 -20.36
C VAL A 195 -24.37 1.57 -19.90
N SER A 196 -24.60 1.67 -18.59
CA SER A 196 -25.73 2.40 -17.99
C SER A 196 -25.45 3.86 -17.68
N GLN A 197 -24.18 4.30 -17.66
CA GLN A 197 -23.75 5.67 -17.36
C GLN A 197 -22.48 5.99 -18.18
N PRO A 198 -22.62 6.32 -19.49
CA PRO A 198 -21.49 6.49 -20.40
C PRO A 198 -20.52 7.62 -20.01
N GLU A 199 -20.96 8.55 -19.16
CA GLU A 199 -20.17 9.60 -18.55
C GLU A 199 -19.28 9.12 -17.38
N VAL A 200 -19.51 7.91 -16.86
CA VAL A 200 -18.73 7.29 -15.77
C VAL A 200 -17.72 6.30 -16.37
N CYS A 201 -16.44 6.62 -16.26
CA CYS A 201 -15.32 5.74 -16.65
C CYS A 201 -15.07 4.69 -15.55
N ASP A 202 -15.32 3.42 -15.85
CA ASP A 202 -15.10 2.29 -14.92
C ASP A 202 -13.70 1.69 -15.00
N SER A 203 -12.90 2.13 -15.96
CA SER A 203 -11.54 1.66 -16.15
C SER A 203 -10.57 2.73 -15.68
N GLU A 204 -9.53 2.23 -15.01
CA GLU A 204 -8.23 2.86 -14.72
C GLU A 204 -8.22 4.25 -14.08
N SER A 205 -9.31 5.02 -14.07
CA SER A 205 -9.37 6.37 -13.51
C SER A 205 -9.18 6.36 -11.99
N THR A 206 -8.50 7.39 -11.50
CA THR A 206 -8.40 7.70 -10.07
C THR A 206 -9.53 8.60 -9.57
N TYR A 207 -10.39 9.10 -10.47
CA TYR A 207 -11.51 9.97 -10.13
C TYR A 207 -12.47 9.29 -9.15
N ARG A 208 -12.83 10.03 -8.09
CA ARG A 208 -13.76 9.60 -7.05
C ARG A 208 -14.97 10.51 -7.04
N ASP A 209 -16.09 9.96 -7.52
CA ASP A 209 -17.38 10.63 -7.53
C ASP A 209 -17.91 10.88 -6.10
N PRO A 210 -18.35 12.11 -5.76
CA PRO A 210 -18.88 12.44 -4.43
C PRO A 210 -20.07 11.60 -3.97
N GLU A 211 -20.97 11.20 -4.87
CA GLU A 211 -22.15 10.40 -4.52
C GLU A 211 -21.77 8.96 -4.13
N VAL A 212 -20.64 8.46 -4.64
CA VAL A 212 -20.16 7.10 -4.41
C VAL A 212 -19.14 7.03 -3.27
N TRP A 213 -18.25 8.02 -3.18
CA TRP A 213 -17.07 7.97 -2.31
C TRP A 213 -17.14 8.86 -1.07
N GLY A 214 -18.17 9.69 -0.93
CA GLY A 214 -18.40 10.49 0.28
C GLY A 214 -17.19 11.34 0.65
N ASP A 215 -16.66 11.16 1.86
CA ASP A 215 -15.52 11.93 2.39
C ASP A 215 -14.20 11.67 1.64
N LEU A 216 -14.13 10.59 0.85
CA LEU A 216 -12.97 10.30 -0.01
C LEU A 216 -13.07 10.96 -1.39
N ALA A 217 -14.15 11.69 -1.66
CA ALA A 217 -14.31 12.44 -2.89
C ALA A 217 -13.33 13.62 -2.97
N GLY A 218 -12.92 13.96 -4.18
CA GLY A 218 -11.84 14.94 -4.39
C GLY A 218 -10.42 14.36 -4.24
N LEU A 219 -10.29 13.17 -3.65
CA LEU A 219 -9.01 12.44 -3.58
C LEU A 219 -8.87 11.48 -4.76
N GLY A 220 -7.62 11.20 -5.16
CA GLY A 220 -7.27 10.17 -6.13
C GLY A 220 -7.05 8.78 -5.50
N ALA A 221 -6.16 7.98 -6.09
CA ALA A 221 -5.79 6.68 -5.54
C ALA A 221 -4.92 6.82 -4.27
N GLY A 222 -5.03 5.89 -3.33
CA GLY A 222 -4.15 5.90 -2.16
C GLY A 222 -2.70 5.63 -2.56
N VAL A 223 -1.75 6.32 -1.94
CA VAL A 223 -0.31 6.09 -2.12
C VAL A 223 0.44 5.79 -0.84
N ILE A 224 -0.12 6.20 0.30
CA ILE A 224 0.33 5.82 1.64
C ILE A 224 -0.91 5.45 2.44
N ALA A 225 -0.82 4.37 3.22
CA ALA A 225 -1.91 3.94 4.08
C ALA A 225 -1.39 3.37 5.40
N GLU A 226 -2.25 3.40 6.42
CA GLU A 226 -2.03 2.78 7.71
C GLU A 226 -3.07 1.67 7.94
N ALA A 227 -2.64 0.56 8.52
CA ALA A 227 -3.53 -0.47 9.07
C ALA A 227 -3.20 -0.73 10.53
N ASN A 228 -4.22 -0.81 11.38
CA ASN A 228 -4.05 -1.15 12.80
C ASN A 228 -4.46 -2.60 13.06
N ILE A 229 -3.59 -3.37 13.72
CA ILE A 229 -3.79 -4.80 14.01
C ILE A 229 -3.38 -5.07 15.45
N GLY A 230 -4.33 -5.44 16.31
CA GLY A 230 -4.04 -5.63 17.72
C GLY A 230 -3.47 -4.34 18.34
N GLU A 231 -2.28 -4.42 18.91
CA GLU A 231 -1.56 -3.27 19.49
C GLU A 231 -0.58 -2.61 18.52
N GLY A 232 -0.33 -3.22 17.35
CA GLY A 232 0.63 -2.72 16.37
C GLY A 232 -0.03 -2.08 15.16
N LYS A 233 0.82 -1.63 14.24
CA LYS A 233 0.39 -0.97 12.99
C LYS A 233 1.31 -1.27 11.82
N VAL A 234 0.76 -1.10 10.62
CA VAL A 234 1.46 -1.27 9.34
C VAL A 234 1.32 0.02 8.54
N ILE A 235 2.44 0.58 8.07
CA ILE A 235 2.46 1.64 7.06
C ILE A 235 2.77 1.01 5.71
N LEU A 236 1.87 1.18 4.75
CA LEU A 236 2.05 0.77 3.37
C LEU A 236 2.46 1.98 2.54
N ILE A 237 3.48 1.82 1.70
CA ILE A 237 3.97 2.85 0.78
C ILE A 237 3.95 2.29 -0.64
N SER A 238 3.40 3.07 -1.56
CA SER A 238 3.22 2.69 -2.96
C SER A 238 4.49 2.44 -3.76
N ASP A 239 5.65 2.82 -3.24
CA ASP A 239 6.87 2.84 -4.03
C ASP A 239 8.11 2.64 -3.16
N THR A 240 9.05 1.84 -3.65
CA THR A 240 10.30 1.55 -2.94
C THR A 240 11.37 2.62 -3.19
N SER A 241 11.24 3.39 -4.26
CA SER A 241 12.24 4.38 -4.68
C SER A 241 12.43 5.48 -3.66
N ILE A 242 11.42 5.80 -2.84
CA ILE A 242 11.52 6.81 -1.77
C ILE A 242 12.70 6.54 -0.82
N PHE A 243 13.09 5.26 -0.66
CA PHE A 243 14.23 4.82 0.15
C PHE A 243 15.56 4.74 -0.60
N THR A 244 15.58 5.02 -1.91
CA THR A 244 16.80 4.95 -2.73
C THR A 244 17.55 6.28 -2.71
N ASN A 245 18.88 6.23 -2.84
CA ASN A 245 19.72 7.43 -2.87
C ASN A 245 19.33 8.45 -3.96
N LEU A 246 18.67 8.02 -5.03
CA LEU A 246 18.24 8.90 -6.11
C LEU A 246 17.05 9.79 -5.69
N TYR A 247 16.13 9.25 -4.90
CA TYR A 247 14.89 9.93 -4.51
C TYR A 247 14.86 10.36 -3.03
N TYR A 248 15.74 9.82 -2.19
CA TYR A 248 15.77 10.14 -0.76
C TYR A 248 15.87 11.64 -0.47
N GLU A 249 16.71 12.38 -1.22
CA GLU A 249 16.87 13.84 -1.09
C GLU A 249 16.04 14.61 -2.15
N LYS A 250 14.98 14.01 -2.72
CA LYS A 250 14.08 14.68 -3.66
C LYS A 250 12.85 15.19 -2.93
N LEU A 251 12.53 16.47 -3.15
CA LEU A 251 11.46 17.17 -2.45
C LEU A 251 11.57 16.90 -0.94
N ASP A 252 10.47 16.53 -0.29
CA ASP A 252 10.39 16.32 1.16
C ASP A 252 10.40 14.83 1.54
N ASN A 253 10.91 13.95 0.65
CA ASN A 253 10.95 12.50 0.88
C ASN A 253 11.70 12.12 2.17
N LYS A 254 12.80 12.82 2.47
CA LYS A 254 13.60 12.58 3.67
C LYS A 254 12.87 12.98 4.93
N GLU A 255 12.27 14.16 4.91
CA GLU A 255 11.46 14.71 5.97
C GLU A 255 10.29 13.77 6.28
N PHE A 256 9.59 13.29 5.26
CA PHE A 256 8.54 12.28 5.40
C PHE A 256 9.04 10.98 6.05
N ILE A 257 10.16 10.43 5.57
CA ILE A 257 10.72 9.20 6.15
C ILE A 257 11.07 9.40 7.63
N VAL A 258 11.66 10.55 7.99
CA VAL A 258 11.99 10.89 9.39
C VAL A 258 10.70 11.00 10.21
N SER A 259 9.74 11.81 9.79
CA SER A 259 8.44 11.98 10.45
C SER A 259 7.69 10.66 10.65
N MET A 260 7.69 9.79 9.63
CA MET A 260 7.07 8.46 9.71
C MET A 260 7.76 7.58 10.77
N PHE A 261 9.09 7.53 10.79
CA PHE A 261 9.80 6.72 11.79
C PHE A 261 9.66 7.30 13.20
N GLU A 262 9.69 8.63 13.37
CA GLU A 262 9.42 9.28 14.65
C GLU A 262 8.03 8.91 15.18
N TYR A 263 7.01 9.00 14.33
CA TYR A 263 5.64 8.55 14.64
C TYR A 263 5.58 7.08 15.05
N LEU A 264 6.29 6.19 14.34
CA LEU A 264 6.30 4.76 14.69
C LEU A 264 7.09 4.44 15.96
N THR A 265 8.05 5.28 16.34
CA THR A 265 8.77 5.14 17.62
C THR A 265 8.09 5.84 18.80
N ASP A 266 6.86 6.31 18.62
CA ASP A 266 6.02 7.01 19.61
C ASP A 266 6.55 8.38 20.09
N GLY A 267 7.56 8.97 19.44
CA GLY A 267 8.17 10.24 19.84
C GLY A 267 8.94 10.20 21.15
#